data_AF-Q9SWZ7-F1
#
_entry.id   AF-Q9SWZ7-F1
#
_cell.length_a   1.000
_cell.length_b   1.000
_cell.length_c   1.000
_cell.angle_alpha   90.00
_cell.angle_beta   90.00
_cell.angle_gamma   90.00
#
_symmetry.space_group_name_H-M   'P 1'
#
loop_
_entity.id
_entity.type
_entity.pdbx_description
1 polymer ?
#
loop_
_entity_poly.entity_id
_entity_poly.type
_entity_poly.pdbx_seq_one_letter_code
_entity_poly.pdbx_strand_id
1 'polypeptide(L)'
;LVKAKRYLEDVMAHKQAIPFRRFCGGVGRTAQAKNRHSNGQGRWPAKSAKFILDLLKNAESNAEVKGLDVDALYISHIQVNQAQKQRRRTYRRMEELILTCPALPH
;
A
#
# COMPACT_ATOMS: atom_id res chain seq x y z
N LEU A 1 -5.48 -10.24 -14.50
CA LEU A 1 -4.39 -9.58 -13.71
C LEU A 1 -3.76 -8.33 -14.34
N VAL A 2 -3.60 -8.29 -15.67
CA VAL A 2 -2.86 -7.26 -16.43
C VAL A 2 -3.21 -5.80 -16.09
N LYS A 3 -4.50 -5.50 -15.87
CA LYS A 3 -4.96 -4.15 -15.51
C LYS A 3 -4.37 -3.66 -14.19
N ALA A 4 -4.21 -4.55 -13.20
CA ALA A 4 -3.68 -4.20 -11.89
C ALA A 4 -2.18 -3.87 -11.95
N LYS A 5 -1.40 -4.62 -12.73
CA LYS A 5 0.03 -4.37 -12.95
C LYS A 5 0.27 -3.01 -13.63
N ARG A 6 -0.42 -2.76 -14.74
CA ARG A 6 -0.37 -1.46 -15.44
C ARG A 6 -0.69 -0.30 -14.51
N TYR A 7 -1.72 -0.46 -13.68
CA TYR A 7 -2.08 0.57 -12.71
C TYR A 7 -0.97 0.84 -11.69
N LEU A 8 -0.30 -0.20 -11.18
CA LEU A 8 0.81 -0.04 -10.24
C LEU A 8 2.05 0.59 -10.89
N GLU A 9 2.31 0.31 -12.17
CA GLU A 9 3.36 0.96 -12.95
C GLU A 9 3.06 2.45 -13.17
N ASP A 10 1.83 2.80 -13.51
CA ASP A 10 1.39 4.19 -13.64
C ASP A 10 1.48 4.96 -12.31
N VAL A 11 1.26 4.29 -11.18
CA VAL A 11 1.45 4.87 -9.85
C VAL A 11 2.93 5.15 -9.58
N MET A 12 3.84 4.26 -9.98
CA MET A 12 5.29 4.51 -9.87
C MET A 12 5.75 5.65 -10.78
N ALA A 13 5.16 5.77 -11.97
CA ALA A 13 5.39 6.88 -12.89
C ALA A 13 4.69 8.19 -12.49
N HIS A 14 4.00 8.23 -11.35
CA HIS A 14 3.23 9.38 -10.85
C HIS A 14 2.12 9.87 -11.79
N LYS A 15 1.72 9.05 -12.77
CA LYS A 15 0.63 9.36 -13.71
C LYS A 15 -0.73 9.20 -13.06
N GLN A 16 -0.86 8.27 -12.12
CA GLN A 16 -2.10 8.00 -11.41
C GLN A 16 -1.86 7.89 -9.90
N ALA A 17 -2.72 8.51 -9.11
CA ALA A 17 -2.62 8.50 -7.65
C ALA A 17 -3.51 7.42 -7.02
N ILE A 18 -3.04 6.83 -5.92
CA ILE A 18 -3.85 5.92 -5.10
C ILE A 18 -4.68 6.75 -4.12
N PRO A 19 -6.02 6.61 -4.11
CA PRO A 19 -6.86 7.32 -3.15
C PRO A 19 -6.72 6.71 -1.75
N PHE A 20 -6.51 7.54 -0.73
CA PHE A 20 -6.58 7.11 0.66
C PHE A 20 -8.02 7.18 1.16
N ARG A 21 -8.49 6.10 1.79
CA ARG A 21 -9.87 6.02 2.33
C ARG A 21 -9.94 6.08 3.85
N ARG A 22 -9.03 5.38 4.55
CA ARG A 22 -9.06 5.24 6.01
C ARG A 22 -7.99 6.09 6.72
N PHE A 23 -6.74 6.03 6.26
CA PHE A 23 -5.61 6.73 6.88
C PHE A 23 -5.35 8.08 6.21
N CYS A 24 -6.23 9.06 6.47
CA CYS A 24 -6.24 10.35 5.76
C CYS A 24 -5.83 11.56 6.63
N GLY A 25 -5.21 11.34 7.80
CA GLY A 25 -4.78 12.42 8.68
C GLY A 25 -3.69 13.28 8.04
N GLY A 26 -3.96 14.57 7.83
CA GLY A 26 -2.99 15.56 7.35
C GLY A 26 -2.49 15.35 5.90
N VAL A 27 -3.23 14.62 5.06
CA VAL A 27 -2.82 14.41 3.66
C VAL A 27 -3.34 15.50 2.72
N GLY A 28 -2.46 15.97 1.84
CA GLY A 28 -2.80 16.91 0.77
C GLY A 28 -3.79 16.32 -0.26
N ARG A 29 -4.52 17.21 -0.93
CA ARG A 29 -5.47 16.87 -1.99
C ARG A 29 -4.75 16.90 -3.35
N THR A 30 -5.08 15.96 -4.23
CA THR A 30 -4.47 15.82 -5.55
C THR A 30 -5.55 15.76 -6.62
N ALA A 31 -5.40 16.51 -7.72
CA ALA A 31 -6.37 16.53 -8.82
C ALA A 31 -6.60 15.15 -9.44
N GLN A 32 -5.55 14.33 -9.54
CA GLN A 32 -5.63 12.95 -10.03
C GLN A 32 -6.51 12.02 -9.18
N ALA A 33 -6.71 12.33 -7.89
CA ALA A 33 -7.56 11.55 -7.00
C ALA A 33 -9.05 11.88 -7.17
N LYS A 34 -9.39 13.03 -7.77
CA LYS A 34 -10.78 13.47 -7.98
C LYS A 34 -11.58 12.49 -8.84
N ASN A 35 -10.94 11.86 -9.83
CA ASN A 35 -11.60 10.91 -10.73
C ASN A 35 -11.97 9.57 -10.07
N ARG A 36 -11.40 9.25 -8.90
CA ARG A 36 -11.56 7.94 -8.24
C ARG A 36 -12.21 8.01 -6.86
N HIS A 37 -12.20 9.16 -6.20
CA HIS A 37 -12.80 9.31 -4.88
C HIS A 37 -13.18 10.75 -4.54
N SER A 38 -14.32 10.93 -3.87
CA SER A 38 -14.91 12.23 -3.51
C SER A 38 -14.04 13.06 -2.56
N ASN A 39 -13.24 12.42 -1.70
CA ASN A 39 -12.37 13.13 -0.76
C ASN A 39 -11.20 13.86 -1.43
N GLY A 40 -10.89 13.58 -2.71
CA GLY A 40 -9.82 14.24 -3.46
C GLY A 40 -8.41 14.05 -2.88
N GLN A 41 -8.24 13.17 -1.89
CA GLN A 41 -6.98 12.88 -1.21
C GLN A 41 -6.31 11.64 -1.81
N GLY A 42 -5.07 11.78 -2.24
CA GLY A 42 -4.31 10.68 -2.84
C GLY A 42 -2.81 10.97 -2.91
N ARG A 43 -1.99 9.92 -2.86
CA ARG A 43 -0.53 9.98 -3.01
C ARG A 43 -0.03 8.79 -3.85
N TRP A 44 1.28 8.77 -4.06
CA TRP A 44 2.00 7.74 -4.80
C TRP A 44 2.89 6.93 -3.85
N PRO A 45 2.38 5.88 -3.18
CA PRO A 45 3.19 5.06 -2.28
C PRO A 45 4.09 4.11 -3.07
N ALA A 46 5.25 4.59 -3.51
CA ALA A 46 6.18 3.81 -4.32
C ALA A 46 6.66 2.51 -3.64
N LYS A 47 6.92 2.55 -2.32
CA LYS A 47 7.38 1.37 -1.56
C LYS A 47 6.31 0.29 -1.50
N SER A 48 5.07 0.64 -1.18
CA SER A 48 3.96 -0.30 -1.10
C SER A 48 3.60 -0.89 -2.46
N ALA A 49 3.63 -0.08 -3.52
CA ALA A 49 3.37 -0.55 -4.88
C ALA A 49 4.36 -1.64 -5.33
N LYS A 50 5.66 -1.47 -5.01
CA LYS A 50 6.70 -2.47 -5.30
C LYS A 50 6.41 -3.82 -4.62
N PHE A 51 6.11 -3.81 -3.32
CA PHE A 51 5.78 -5.06 -2.60
C PHE A 51 4.56 -5.77 -3.19
N ILE A 52 3.54 -5.02 -3.62
CA ILE A 52 2.36 -5.63 -4.24
C ILE A 52 2.69 -6.23 -5.61
N LEU A 53 3.54 -5.56 -6.42
CA LEU A 53 4.00 -6.12 -7.69
C LEU A 53 4.73 -7.45 -7.50
N ASP A 54 5.58 -7.56 -6.49
CA ASP A 54 6.31 -8.79 -6.19
C ASP A 54 5.36 -9.91 -5.74
N LEU A 55 4.34 -9.59 -4.94
CA LEU A 55 3.29 -10.56 -4.58
C LEU A 55 2.47 -11.03 -5.78
N LEU A 56 2.16 -10.13 -6.72
CA LEU A 56 1.42 -10.47 -7.94
C LEU A 56 2.23 -11.38 -8.87
N LYS A 57 3.54 -11.13 -9.02
CA LYS A 57 4.43 -12.01 -9.79
C LYS A 57 4.51 -13.41 -9.18
N ASN A 58 4.62 -13.49 -7.85
CA ASN A 58 4.60 -14.77 -7.15
C ASN A 58 3.25 -15.50 -7.34
N ALA A 59 2.12 -14.78 -7.26
CA ALA A 59 0.80 -15.35 -7.49
C ALA A 59 0.64 -15.91 -8.92
N GLU A 60 1.23 -15.26 -9.92
CA GLU A 60 1.24 -15.75 -11.30
C GLU A 60 2.07 -17.03 -11.44
N SER A 61 3.30 -17.05 -10.91
CA SER A 61 4.12 -18.27 -10.93
C SER A 61 3.41 -19.44 -10.23
N ASN A 62 2.68 -19.19 -9.14
CA ASN A 62 1.89 -20.23 -8.48
C ASN A 62 0.68 -20.68 -9.30
N ALA A 63 0.09 -19.82 -10.13
CA ALA A 63 -1.02 -20.16 -11.00
C ALA A 63 -0.56 -20.98 -12.22
N GLU A 64 0.59 -20.63 -12.80
CA GLU A 64 1.24 -21.38 -13.86
C GLU A 64 1.59 -22.81 -13.41
N VAL A 65 2.17 -22.96 -12.21
CA VAL A 65 2.47 -24.28 -11.64
C VAL A 65 1.22 -25.14 -11.44
N LYS A 66 0.08 -24.50 -11.14
CA LYS A 66 -1.20 -25.20 -10.98
C LYS A 66 -1.92 -25.44 -12.32
N GLY A 67 -1.39 -24.96 -13.44
CA GLY A 67 -2.00 -25.10 -14.76
C GLY A 67 -3.29 -24.30 -14.95
N LEU A 68 -3.48 -23.21 -14.20
CA LEU A 68 -4.60 -22.30 -14.39
C LEU A 68 -4.28 -21.29 -15.49
N ASP A 69 -5.30 -20.89 -16.25
CA ASP A 69 -5.18 -19.85 -17.27
C ASP A 69 -4.93 -18.46 -16.64
N VAL A 70 -3.73 -17.94 -16.85
CA VAL A 70 -3.24 -16.67 -16.28
C VAL A 70 -4.00 -15.44 -16.77
N ASP A 71 -4.66 -15.50 -17.92
CA ASP A 71 -5.38 -14.36 -18.50
C ASP A 71 -6.73 -14.12 -17.84
N ALA A 72 -7.44 -15.19 -17.46
CA ALA A 72 -8.72 -15.13 -16.75
C ALA A 72 -8.57 -14.87 -15.24
N LEU A 73 -7.35 -14.85 -14.69
CA LEU A 73 -7.13 -14.67 -13.25
C LEU A 73 -7.52 -13.27 -12.77
N TYR A 74 -8.28 -13.23 -11.69
CA TYR A 74 -8.66 -12.02 -10.95
C TYR A 74 -8.31 -12.14 -9.47
N ILE A 75 -8.18 -10.99 -8.80
CA ILE A 75 -7.89 -10.93 -7.37
C ILE A 75 -9.23 -10.97 -6.64
N SER A 76 -9.55 -12.09 -5.99
CA SER A 76 -10.80 -12.27 -5.24
C SER A 76 -10.76 -11.58 -3.87
N HIS A 77 -9.64 -11.71 -3.16
CA HIS A 77 -9.49 -11.19 -1.81
C HIS A 77 -8.09 -10.63 -1.58
N ILE A 78 -8.02 -9.48 -0.90
CA ILE A 78 -6.78 -8.87 -0.45
C ILE A 78 -6.97 -8.34 0.97
N GLN A 79 -6.10 -8.76 1.88
CA GLN A 79 -6.11 -8.32 3.27
C GLN A 79 -4.71 -7.89 3.69
N VAL A 80 -4.64 -6.82 4.48
CA VAL A 80 -3.39 -6.31 5.04
C VAL A 80 -3.52 -6.28 6.56
N ASN A 81 -2.64 -7.01 7.24
CA ASN A 81 -2.57 -7.08 8.70
C ASN A 81 -1.32 -6.33 9.21
N GLN A 82 -1.38 -5.86 10.44
CA GLN A 82 -0.23 -5.20 11.07
C GLN A 82 0.76 -6.27 11.54
N ALA A 83 2.02 -6.13 11.11
CA ALA A 83 3.12 -6.93 11.65
C ALA A 83 3.62 -6.36 12.99
N GLN A 84 4.42 -7.16 13.72
CA GLN A 84 5.05 -6.71 14.96
C GLN A 84 5.94 -5.47 14.70
N LYS A 85 5.76 -4.43 15.53
CA LYS A 85 6.49 -3.15 15.38
C LYS A 85 7.94 -3.32 15.82
N GLN A 86 8.89 -3.08 14.93
CA GLN A 86 10.31 -3.04 15.28
C GLN A 86 10.64 -1.73 16.01
N ARG A 87 11.14 -1.83 17.25
CA ARG A 87 11.47 -0.66 18.08
C ARG A 87 12.84 -0.09 17.69
N ARG A 88 12.90 1.23 17.50
CA ARG A 88 14.14 2.01 17.34
C ARG A 88 14.12 3.17 18.34
N ARG A 89 15.27 3.50 18.95
CA ARG A 89 15.37 4.64 19.87
C ARG A 89 15.51 5.93 19.07
N THR A 90 14.78 6.98 19.47
CA THR A 90 14.93 8.34 18.93
C THR A 90 15.17 9.30 20.09
N TYR A 91 16.22 10.10 20.03
CA TYR A 91 16.51 11.14 21.02
C TYR A 91 15.80 12.44 20.63
N ARG A 92 14.97 12.99 21.52
CA ARG A 92 14.49 14.39 21.45
C ARG A 92 15.26 15.22 22.49
N ARG A 93 15.40 16.53 22.23
CA ARG A 93 16.31 17.41 22.97
C ARG A 93 15.89 17.50 24.47
N MET A 94 16.90 17.33 25.33
CA MET A 94 16.96 17.27 26.80
C MET A 94 16.07 16.22 27.50
N GLU A 95 16.68 15.06 27.74
CA GLU A 95 16.46 14.10 28.83
C GLU A 95 15.21 13.20 28.90
N GLU A 96 14.38 13.09 27.86
CA GLU A 96 13.37 12.01 27.79
C GLU A 96 13.71 10.98 26.71
N LEU A 97 14.27 9.83 27.14
CA LEU A 97 14.33 8.62 26.32
C LEU A 97 12.94 7.98 26.28
N ILE A 98 12.09 8.40 25.36
CA ILE A 98 10.77 7.79 25.20
C ILE A 98 10.93 6.41 24.54
N LEU A 99 10.88 5.36 25.35
CA LEU A 99 10.66 3.99 24.88
C LEU A 99 9.15 3.86 24.58
N THR A 100 8.64 4.52 23.54
CA THR A 100 7.18 4.53 23.26
C THR A 100 6.70 3.12 22.97
N CYS A 101 6.05 2.51 23.96
CA CYS A 101 4.91 1.65 23.74
C CYS A 101 3.72 2.37 24.38
N PRO A 102 2.80 3.01 23.63
CA PRO A 102 1.46 3.12 24.16
C PRO A 102 0.93 1.69 24.24
N ALA A 103 0.69 1.25 25.48
CA ALA A 103 -0.13 0.07 25.74
C ALA A 103 -1.44 0.21 24.95
N LEU A 104 -1.87 -0.89 24.35
CA LEU A 104 -3.19 -1.04 23.75
C LEU A 104 -4.26 -0.69 24.80
N PRO A 105 -5.14 0.30 24.60
CA PRO A 105 -6.47 0.19 25.15
C PRO A 105 -7.23 -0.81 24.27
N HIS A 106 -7.88 -1.77 24.94
CA HIS A 106 -8.81 -2.73 24.37
C HIS A 106 -9.88 -2.06 23.51
#